data_AF-A0A366M8M6-F1
#
_entry.id   AF-A0A366M8M6-F1
#
_cell.length_a   1.000
_cell.length_b   1.000
_cell.length_c   1.000
_cell.angle_alpha   90.00
_cell.angle_beta   90.00
_cell.angle_gamma   90.00
#
_symmetry.space_group_name_H-M   'P 1'
#
loop_
_entity.id
_entity.type
_entity.pdbx_description
1 polymer ?
#
loop_
_entity_poly.entity_id
_entity_poly.type
_entity_poly.pdbx_seq_one_letter_code
_entity_poly.pdbx_strand_id
1 'polypeptide(L)'
;MTDYQSGTINFINCTFTNNTGSALVMGYNSNYNIVNSNFYNNTGQQGGAINNNNGHFNNTNTTFIGNNASSDGSAIHISGAVDTNIISSYFYNNTAKSGVGGTIFSNAGNIHVTRSDFVNNTDMGDGGAIGLDGCNVVLNYNRFYNNNATST
;
A
#
# COMPACT_ATOMS: atom_id res chain seq x y z
N MET A 1 20.33 22.13 12.40
CA MET A 1 20.14 20.72 11.98
C MET A 1 19.71 19.97 13.23
N THR A 2 18.41 19.96 13.52
CA THR A 2 17.86 19.24 14.67
C THR A 2 17.56 17.83 14.24
N ASP A 3 18.39 16.90 14.71
CA ASP A 3 18.23 15.46 14.57
C ASP A 3 17.00 15.05 15.40
N TYR A 4 15.80 15.14 14.81
CA TYR A 4 14.61 14.53 15.41
C TYR A 4 14.82 13.02 15.30
N GLN A 5 15.15 12.38 16.41
CA GLN A 5 15.20 10.92 16.46
C GLN A 5 13.87 10.38 15.92
N SER A 6 13.93 9.69 14.80
CA SER A 6 12.77 9.10 14.18
C SER A 6 12.17 8.06 15.13
N GLY A 7 10.96 8.32 15.64
CA GLY A 7 10.23 7.35 16.42
C GLY A 7 9.93 6.12 15.57
N THR A 8 10.16 4.92 16.13
CA THR A 8 9.71 3.69 15.49
C THR A 8 8.34 3.32 16.04
N ILE A 9 7.37 3.16 15.14
CA ILE A 9 6.00 2.75 15.44
C ILE A 9 5.81 1.34 14.89
N ASN A 10 5.45 0.41 15.78
CA ASN A 10 5.28 -1.00 15.43
C ASN A 10 3.81 -1.41 15.54
N PHE A 11 3.28 -1.99 14.47
CA PHE A 11 1.98 -2.65 14.42
C PHE A 11 2.22 -4.15 14.24
N ILE A 12 2.09 -4.92 15.31
CA ILE A 12 2.41 -6.34 15.33
C ILE A 12 1.15 -7.11 15.76
N ASN A 13 0.75 -8.10 14.95
CA ASN A 13 -0.46 -8.89 15.19
C ASN A 13 -1.73 -8.03 15.30
N CYS A 14 -1.78 -6.92 14.56
CA CYS A 14 -2.93 -6.01 14.58
C CYS A 14 -3.96 -6.41 13.52
N THR A 15 -5.23 -6.10 13.77
CA THR A 15 -6.30 -6.20 12.78
C THR A 15 -7.04 -4.87 12.69
N PHE A 16 -7.08 -4.31 11.48
CA PHE A 16 -7.77 -3.08 11.16
C PHE A 16 -8.94 -3.38 10.23
N THR A 17 -10.17 -3.11 10.68
CA THR A 17 -11.36 -3.47 9.93
C THR A 17 -12.36 -2.32 9.85
N ASN A 18 -12.96 -2.13 8.68
CA ASN A 18 -14.03 -1.15 8.43
C ASN A 18 -13.68 0.29 8.81
N ASN A 19 -12.42 0.70 8.72
CA ASN A 19 -12.03 2.08 8.98
C ASN A 19 -12.42 3.00 7.81
N THR A 20 -12.71 4.26 8.13
CA THR A 20 -12.97 5.32 7.15
C THR A 20 -11.88 6.38 7.25
N GLY A 21 -11.28 6.77 6.11
CA GLY A 21 -10.16 7.72 6.07
C GLY A 21 -8.78 7.07 6.04
N SER A 22 -8.66 5.85 5.49
CA SER A 22 -7.51 4.93 5.63
C SER A 22 -7.43 4.35 7.06
N ALA A 23 -6.99 3.10 7.20
CA ALA A 23 -6.81 2.50 8.52
C ALA A 23 -5.56 3.06 9.24
N LEU A 24 -4.50 3.33 8.49
CA LEU A 24 -3.27 3.95 8.98
C LEU A 24 -2.88 5.12 8.09
N VAL A 25 -2.53 6.24 8.74
CA VAL A 25 -1.91 7.39 8.08
C VAL A 25 -0.52 7.57 8.67
N MET A 26 0.50 7.46 7.82
CA MET A 26 1.91 7.55 8.20
C MET A 26 2.49 8.90 7.77
N GLY A 27 3.38 9.46 8.57
CA GLY A 27 3.93 10.80 8.36
C GLY A 27 5.45 10.86 8.47
N TYR A 28 5.97 12.06 8.19
CA TYR A 28 7.39 12.40 8.16
C TYR A 28 8.19 11.92 9.39
N ASN A 29 9.46 11.60 9.15
CA ASN A 29 10.48 11.33 10.18
C ASN A 29 10.12 10.21 11.16
N SER A 30 9.31 9.23 10.74
CA SER A 30 8.98 8.06 11.54
C SER A 30 9.23 6.77 10.75
N ASN A 31 9.62 5.72 11.45
CA ASN A 31 9.74 4.38 10.90
C ASN A 31 8.51 3.57 11.29
N TYR A 32 7.80 3.03 10.31
CA TYR A 32 6.60 2.24 10.50
C TYR A 32 6.89 0.79 10.13
N ASN A 33 6.77 -0.10 11.11
CA ASN A 33 6.89 -1.54 10.90
C ASN A 33 5.52 -2.19 11.10
N ILE A 34 4.99 -2.77 10.04
CA ILE A 34 3.76 -3.58 10.08
C ILE A 34 4.16 -5.03 9.90
N VAL A 35 3.84 -5.86 10.89
CA VAL A 35 4.23 -7.27 10.92
C VAL A 35 3.03 -8.12 11.32
N ASN A 36 2.81 -9.22 10.59
CA ASN A 36 1.79 -10.22 10.93
C ASN A 36 0.39 -9.62 11.14
N SER A 37 0.01 -8.62 10.35
CA SER A 37 -1.19 -7.83 10.58
C SER A 37 -2.21 -7.98 9.44
N ASN A 38 -3.44 -7.52 9.66
CA ASN A 38 -4.52 -7.66 8.69
C ASN A 38 -5.29 -6.34 8.49
N PHE A 39 -5.66 -6.05 7.25
CA PHE A 39 -6.46 -4.90 6.84
C PHE A 39 -7.66 -5.37 6.03
N TYR A 40 -8.85 -5.21 6.60
CA TYR A 40 -10.11 -5.67 6.04
C TYR A 40 -11.09 -4.52 5.78
N ASN A 41 -11.57 -4.41 4.53
CA ASN A 41 -12.68 -3.52 4.17
C ASN A 41 -12.49 -2.07 4.62
N ASN A 42 -11.24 -1.59 4.66
CA ASN A 42 -10.96 -0.21 5.01
C ASN A 42 -11.14 0.69 3.79
N THR A 43 -11.59 1.92 4.03
CA THR A 43 -11.87 2.89 2.98
C THR A 43 -11.06 4.16 3.19
N GLY A 44 -10.52 4.72 2.11
CA GLY A 44 -9.71 5.93 2.15
C GLY A 44 -9.86 6.72 0.85
N GLN A 45 -9.41 7.97 0.85
CA GLN A 45 -9.30 8.72 -0.40
C GLN A 45 -8.12 8.17 -1.22
N GLN A 46 -6.98 8.00 -0.57
CA GLN A 46 -5.75 7.42 -1.10
C GLN A 46 -5.33 6.34 -0.12
N GLY A 47 -5.09 5.10 -0.58
CA GLY A 47 -4.75 4.02 0.33
C GLY A 47 -5.93 3.62 1.22
N GLY A 48 -6.77 2.70 0.76
CA GLY A 48 -7.90 2.24 1.58
C GLY A 48 -7.48 1.70 2.95
N ALA A 49 -6.34 1.00 3.00
CA ALA A 49 -5.73 0.52 4.23
C ALA A 49 -4.68 1.49 4.77
N ILE A 50 -3.69 1.85 3.95
CA ILE A 50 -2.53 2.62 4.39
C ILE A 50 -2.32 3.80 3.44
N ASN A 51 -2.30 5.00 4.01
CA ASN A 51 -1.81 6.20 3.33
C ASN A 51 -0.48 6.63 3.95
N ASN A 52 0.62 6.41 3.21
CA ASN A 52 1.95 6.80 3.64
C ASN A 52 2.34 8.16 3.04
N ASN A 53 2.53 9.16 3.90
CA ASN A 53 2.98 10.50 3.55
C ASN A 53 4.41 10.72 4.06
N ASN A 54 5.37 10.15 3.32
CA ASN A 54 6.80 10.31 3.53
C ASN A 54 7.35 9.69 4.83
N GLY A 55 6.72 8.63 5.33
CA GLY A 55 7.24 7.78 6.40
C GLY A 55 8.03 6.58 5.85
N HIS A 56 9.09 6.17 6.54
CA HIS A 56 9.79 4.94 6.18
C HIS A 56 8.91 3.74 6.52
N PHE A 57 8.66 2.87 5.54
CA PHE A 57 7.61 1.86 5.64
C PHE A 57 8.14 0.45 5.33
N ASN A 58 8.05 -0.42 6.33
CA ASN A 58 8.32 -1.85 6.19
C ASN A 58 7.06 -2.65 6.52
N ASN A 59 6.62 -3.48 5.58
CA ASN A 59 5.46 -4.33 5.73
C ASN A 59 5.82 -5.79 5.46
N THR A 60 5.61 -6.65 6.45
CA THR A 60 5.99 -8.07 6.38
C THR A 60 4.85 -8.96 6.85
N ASN A 61 4.52 -9.96 6.05
CA ASN A 61 3.51 -10.97 6.40
C ASN A 61 2.15 -10.34 6.75
N THR A 62 1.65 -9.47 5.87
CA THR A 62 0.40 -8.72 6.09
C THR A 62 -0.62 -9.08 5.03
N THR A 63 -1.88 -9.13 5.44
CA THR A 63 -3.02 -9.40 4.54
C THR A 63 -3.87 -8.15 4.34
N PHE A 64 -4.18 -7.83 3.08
CA PHE A 64 -5.03 -6.72 2.66
C PHE A 64 -6.19 -7.26 1.82
N ILE A 65 -7.41 -7.26 2.38
CA ILE A 65 -8.61 -7.76 1.68
C ILE A 65 -9.73 -6.72 1.66
N GLY A 66 -10.30 -6.50 0.47
CA GLY A 66 -11.51 -5.69 0.34
C GLY A 66 -11.30 -4.20 0.60
N ASN A 67 -10.06 -3.71 0.66
CA ASN A 67 -9.79 -2.31 0.92
C ASN A 67 -10.10 -1.46 -0.32
N ASN A 68 -10.66 -0.28 -0.10
CA ASN A 68 -11.17 0.58 -1.16
C ASN A 68 -10.56 1.99 -1.08
N ALA A 69 -10.02 2.49 -2.19
CA ALA A 69 -9.64 3.89 -2.32
C ALA A 69 -10.54 4.60 -3.32
N SER A 70 -10.90 5.86 -3.05
CA SER A 70 -11.64 6.65 -4.04
C SER A 70 -10.75 7.20 -5.15
N SER A 71 -9.44 7.37 -4.90
CA SER A 71 -8.43 7.84 -5.85
C SER A 71 -7.42 6.72 -6.10
N ASP A 72 -6.24 6.76 -5.49
CA ASP A 72 -5.08 5.94 -5.86
C ASP A 72 -4.72 4.90 -4.80
N GLY A 73 -4.12 3.78 -5.24
CA GLY A 73 -3.61 2.74 -4.36
C GLY A 73 -4.71 2.13 -3.50
N SER A 74 -5.47 1.18 -4.03
CA SER A 74 -6.66 0.68 -3.36
C SER A 74 -6.43 0.18 -1.94
N ALA A 75 -5.27 -0.44 -1.68
CA ALA A 75 -4.84 -0.81 -0.34
C ALA A 75 -3.79 0.16 0.20
N ILE A 76 -2.72 0.40 -0.55
CA ILE A 76 -1.56 1.17 -0.09
C ILE A 76 -1.29 2.31 -1.06
N HIS A 77 -1.25 3.52 -0.53
CA HIS A 77 -0.76 4.70 -1.22
C HIS A 77 0.55 5.17 -0.57
N ILE A 78 1.57 5.45 -1.38
CA ILE A 78 2.89 5.90 -0.92
C ILE A 78 3.22 7.20 -1.63
N SER A 79 3.19 8.29 -0.87
CA SER A 79 3.73 9.58 -1.30
C SER A 79 5.04 9.91 -0.62
N GLY A 80 5.94 10.54 -1.37
CA GLY A 80 7.26 10.95 -0.89
C GLY A 80 8.39 9.99 -1.27
N ALA A 81 9.61 10.52 -1.29
CA ALA A 81 10.81 9.83 -1.79
C ALA A 81 11.42 8.89 -0.73
N VAL A 82 10.61 7.94 -0.26
CA VAL A 82 10.99 6.95 0.76
C VAL A 82 10.95 5.55 0.18
N ASP A 83 12.03 4.80 0.37
CA ASP A 83 12.06 3.39 -0.02
C ASP A 83 11.10 2.58 0.86
N THR A 84 10.29 1.75 0.21
CA THR A 84 9.28 0.92 0.85
C THR A 84 9.54 -0.55 0.59
N ASN A 85 9.50 -1.38 1.63
CA ASN A 85 9.64 -2.83 1.51
C ASN A 85 8.31 -3.53 1.87
N ILE A 86 7.82 -4.35 0.95
CA ILE A 86 6.62 -5.18 1.12
C ILE A 86 7.02 -6.64 0.89
N ILE A 87 6.91 -7.45 1.93
CA ILE A 87 7.46 -8.81 1.95
C ILE A 87 6.39 -9.79 2.40
N SER A 88 6.29 -10.93 1.70
CA SER A 88 5.44 -12.06 2.08
C SER A 88 3.97 -11.66 2.34
N SER A 89 3.41 -10.75 1.55
CA SER A 89 2.10 -10.15 1.81
C SER A 89 1.05 -10.58 0.80
N TYR A 90 -0.22 -10.54 1.20
CA TYR A 90 -1.34 -10.95 0.37
C TYR A 90 -2.31 -9.80 0.12
N PHE A 91 -2.59 -9.51 -1.15
CA PHE A 91 -3.50 -8.46 -1.59
C PHE A 91 -4.63 -9.09 -2.41
N TYR A 92 -5.85 -9.07 -1.86
CA TYR A 92 -7.00 -9.68 -2.49
C TYR A 92 -8.22 -8.77 -2.58
N ASN A 93 -8.78 -8.67 -3.78
CA ASN A 93 -10.05 -8.00 -4.02
C ASN A 93 -10.09 -6.57 -3.48
N ASN A 94 -8.97 -5.84 -3.60
CA ASN A 94 -8.93 -4.42 -3.26
C ASN A 94 -9.31 -3.60 -4.52
N THR A 95 -9.98 -2.45 -4.33
CA THR A 95 -10.50 -1.64 -5.44
C THR A 95 -10.19 -0.15 -5.35
N ALA A 96 -9.63 0.43 -6.41
CA ALA A 96 -9.46 1.89 -6.56
C ALA A 96 -10.50 2.40 -7.58
N LYS A 97 -11.20 3.50 -7.26
CA LYS A 97 -12.38 3.94 -8.04
C LYS A 97 -12.09 4.91 -9.19
N SER A 98 -11.02 5.69 -9.14
CA SER A 98 -10.75 6.69 -10.19
C SER A 98 -9.30 7.19 -10.18
N GLY A 99 -8.35 6.33 -9.87
CA GLY A 99 -6.96 6.73 -9.68
C GLY A 99 -6.00 6.20 -10.73
N VAL A 100 -4.79 6.74 -10.69
CA VAL A 100 -3.66 6.16 -11.41
C VAL A 100 -2.99 5.25 -10.40
N GLY A 101 -3.27 3.94 -10.44
CA GLY A 101 -2.35 2.97 -9.88
C GLY A 101 -2.90 2.00 -8.84
N GLY A 102 -3.33 0.85 -9.33
CA GLY A 102 -3.22 -0.45 -8.69
C GLY A 102 -3.73 -0.57 -7.25
N THR A 103 -3.38 -1.71 -6.67
CA THR A 103 -3.56 -1.97 -5.24
C THR A 103 -2.52 -1.25 -4.40
N ILE A 104 -1.33 -1.13 -4.96
CA ILE A 104 -0.25 -0.30 -4.42
C ILE A 104 0.03 0.79 -5.44
N PHE A 105 0.05 2.04 -4.99
CA PHE A 105 0.53 3.17 -5.77
C PHE A 105 1.73 3.83 -5.09
N SER A 106 2.73 4.23 -5.88
CA SER A 106 3.68 5.25 -5.44
C SER A 106 3.99 6.27 -6.53
N ASN A 107 4.15 7.54 -6.12
CA ASN A 107 4.50 8.65 -7.00
C ASN A 107 5.91 9.23 -6.77
N ALA A 108 6.70 8.65 -5.87
CA ALA A 108 8.03 9.17 -5.54
C ALA A 108 8.96 8.17 -4.83
N GLY A 109 8.40 7.19 -4.11
CA GLY A 109 9.19 6.21 -3.36
C GLY A 109 9.47 4.96 -4.18
N ASN A 110 10.70 4.43 -4.11
CA ASN A 110 10.95 3.13 -4.72
C ASN A 110 10.23 2.04 -3.93
N ILE A 111 9.64 1.08 -4.63
CA ILE A 111 8.93 -0.04 -3.99
C ILE A 111 9.69 -1.33 -4.26
N HIS A 112 10.05 -2.04 -3.19
CA HIS A 112 10.56 -3.39 -3.26
C HIS A 112 9.47 -4.36 -2.78
N VAL A 113 8.92 -5.16 -3.70
CA VAL A 113 7.92 -6.17 -3.36
C VAL A 113 8.51 -7.56 -3.56
N THR A 114 8.46 -8.39 -2.53
CA THR A 114 9.02 -9.74 -2.57
C THR A 114 8.09 -10.78 -1.97
N ARG A 115 8.00 -11.96 -2.60
CA ARG A 115 7.22 -13.13 -2.12
C ARG A 115 5.75 -12.81 -1.83
N SER A 116 5.16 -11.87 -2.56
CA SER A 116 3.80 -11.40 -2.31
C SER A 116 2.85 -11.80 -3.43
N ASP A 117 1.58 -11.95 -3.06
CA ASP A 117 0.52 -12.41 -3.95
C ASP A 117 -0.52 -11.29 -4.13
N PHE A 118 -0.79 -10.93 -5.38
CA PHE A 118 -1.79 -9.96 -5.80
C PHE A 118 -2.86 -10.67 -6.62
N VAL A 119 -4.07 -10.76 -6.08
CA VAL A 119 -5.14 -11.59 -6.62
C VAL A 119 -6.44 -10.81 -6.72
N ASN A 120 -7.07 -10.79 -7.90
CA ASN A 120 -8.39 -10.19 -8.11
C ASN A 120 -8.49 -8.71 -7.72
N ASN A 121 -7.39 -7.96 -7.75
CA ASN A 121 -7.47 -6.54 -7.45
C ASN A 121 -7.89 -5.75 -8.70
N THR A 122 -8.62 -4.66 -8.49
CA THR A 122 -9.16 -3.85 -9.59
C THR A 122 -8.83 -2.39 -9.37
N ASP A 123 -8.31 -1.72 -10.38
CA ASP A 123 -8.27 -0.27 -10.43
C ASP A 123 -9.12 0.19 -11.61
N MET A 124 -9.97 1.16 -11.35
CA MET A 124 -10.83 1.73 -12.39
C MET A 124 -10.10 2.74 -13.28
N GLY A 125 -8.87 3.15 -12.93
CA GLY A 125 -7.97 3.85 -13.84
C GLY A 125 -6.91 2.93 -14.46
N ASP A 126 -5.65 3.37 -14.46
CA ASP A 126 -4.60 2.84 -15.36
C ASP A 126 -3.68 1.76 -14.76
N GLY A 127 -3.92 1.24 -13.56
CA GLY A 127 -3.00 0.28 -12.92
C GLY A 127 -3.64 -1.01 -12.43
N GLY A 128 -3.25 -2.19 -12.92
CA GLY A 128 -3.84 -3.46 -12.44
C GLY A 128 -3.55 -3.75 -10.96
N ALA A 129 -2.29 -4.02 -10.62
CA ALA A 129 -1.88 -4.41 -9.26
C ALA A 129 -0.96 -3.40 -8.58
N ILE A 130 -0.04 -2.82 -9.35
CA ILE A 130 0.91 -1.82 -8.86
C ILE A 130 0.96 -0.70 -9.90
N GLY A 131 0.73 0.54 -9.48
CA GLY A 131 0.94 1.73 -10.29
C GLY A 131 2.12 2.54 -9.76
N LEU A 132 2.82 3.20 -10.68
CA LEU A 132 4.01 3.99 -10.40
C LEU A 132 3.93 5.29 -11.19
N ASP A 133 4.30 6.39 -10.56
CA ASP A 133 4.56 7.67 -11.21
C ASP A 133 5.97 8.14 -10.82
N GLY A 134 6.85 8.29 -11.83
CA GLY A 134 8.21 8.81 -11.63
C GLY A 134 9.14 8.02 -10.69
N CYS A 135 8.81 6.78 -10.31
CA CYS A 135 9.56 5.97 -9.35
C CYS A 135 9.87 4.55 -9.88
N ASN A 136 10.72 3.81 -9.15
CA ASN A 136 11.12 2.45 -9.53
C ASN A 136 10.39 1.37 -8.71
N VAL A 137 10.23 0.20 -9.32
CA VAL A 137 9.78 -1.01 -8.63
C VAL A 137 10.76 -2.14 -8.84
N VAL A 138 11.01 -2.91 -7.78
CA VAL A 138 11.69 -4.21 -7.88
C VAL A 138 10.73 -5.29 -7.39
N LEU A 139 10.47 -6.27 -8.25
CA LEU A 139 9.55 -7.37 -8.00
C LEU A 139 10.30 -8.70 -7.99
N ASN A 140 10.36 -9.38 -6.85
CA ASN A 140 11.02 -10.69 -6.74
C ASN A 140 10.06 -11.76 -6.21
N TYR A 141 9.92 -12.88 -6.92
CA TYR A 141 9.13 -14.03 -6.46
C TYR A 141 7.67 -13.71 -6.13
N ASN A 142 7.04 -12.79 -6.86
CA ASN A 142 5.66 -12.40 -6.64
C ASN A 142 4.71 -13.12 -7.59
N ARG A 143 3.45 -13.27 -7.17
CA ARG A 143 2.36 -13.73 -8.03
C ARG A 143 1.40 -12.59 -8.32
N PHE A 144 1.06 -12.40 -9.59
CA PHE A 144 -0.02 -11.52 -10.02
C PHE A 144 -1.05 -12.36 -10.76
N TYR A 145 -2.29 -12.39 -10.28
CA TYR A 145 -3.36 -13.18 -10.87
C TYR A 145 -4.65 -12.38 -10.94
N ASN A 146 -5.17 -12.23 -12.16
CA ASN A 146 -6.45 -11.56 -12.44
C ASN A 146 -6.57 -10.16 -11.82
N ASN A 147 -5.52 -9.35 -11.94
CA ASN A 147 -5.56 -7.95 -11.53
C ASN A 147 -5.90 -7.09 -12.75
N ASN A 148 -6.92 -6.24 -12.65
CA ASN A 148 -7.52 -5.56 -13.80
C ASN A 148 -7.44 -4.04 -13.64
N ALA A 149 -6.91 -3.36 -14.66
CA ALA A 149 -7.17 -1.95 -14.91
C ALA A 149 -8.40 -1.86 -15.83
N THR A 150 -9.38 -1.02 -15.52
CA THR A 150 -10.61 -0.90 -16.34
C THR A 150 -10.78 0.45 -17.03
N SER A 151 -9.73 1.28 -17.05
CA SER A 151 -9.64 2.45 -17.92
C SER A 151 -9.83 2.04 -19.39
N THR A 152 -10.71 2.74 -20.11
CA THR A 152 -11.01 2.56 -21.55
C THR A 152 -10.52 3.74 -22.35
#